data_AF-A0A352JS06-F1
#
_entry.id   AF-A0A352JS06-F1
#
_cell.length_a   1.000
_cell.length_b   1.000
_cell.length_c   1.000
_cell.angle_alpha   90.00
_cell.angle_beta   90.00
_cell.angle_gamma   90.00
#
_symmetry.space_group_name_H-M   'P 1'
#
loop_
_entity.id
_entity.type
_entity.pdbx_description
1 polymer ?
#
loop_
_entity_poly.entity_id
_entity_poly.type
_entity_poly.pdbx_seq_one_letter_code
_entity_poly.pdbx_strand_id
1 'polypeptide(L)'
;MMRKFLLLTIALLVISSPAFAIPSLQLFINGATYDWGSQTWVTTGSEFDLYVVSANSSKSDVIVSMAIAQQDNASNVELNVAGHQYTSSDWLWGYAPIGNEPDVWNGGEDLPRHGIFPTWYTEYHSGDYGLNSQVGNVQPDGNGNYWNPATGTGSAPAFGQAKVFHIVTGGAYTFVHFDAYTLNSDGSINQFAPFSHDAETAVPEPGTLALLGVGLLGLGGTVRRRLKSK
;
A
#
# COMPACT_ATOMS: atom_id res chain seq x y z
N MET A 1 -1.15 -24.18 -49.62
CA MET A 1 -0.70 -22.99 -48.86
C MET A 1 -1.14 -23.01 -47.39
N MET A 2 -2.40 -23.31 -47.07
CA MET A 2 -2.95 -23.30 -45.69
C MET A 2 -2.17 -24.09 -44.61
N ARG A 3 -1.68 -25.30 -44.93
CA ARG A 3 -0.91 -26.15 -43.98
C ARG A 3 0.40 -25.51 -43.49
N LYS A 4 1.08 -24.74 -44.34
CA LYS A 4 2.35 -24.08 -43.98
C LYS A 4 2.10 -22.88 -43.07
N PHE A 5 1.02 -22.15 -43.29
CA PHE A 5 0.57 -21.08 -42.40
C PHE A 5 0.18 -21.62 -41.02
N LEU A 6 -0.57 -22.73 -40.98
CA LEU A 6 -0.97 -23.34 -39.70
C LEU A 6 0.25 -23.81 -38.87
N LEU A 7 1.24 -24.44 -39.51
CA LEU A 7 2.47 -24.87 -38.81
C LEU A 7 3.30 -23.67 -38.31
N LEU A 8 3.36 -22.57 -39.07
CA LEU A 8 4.06 -21.36 -38.64
C LEU A 8 3.36 -20.69 -37.44
N THR A 9 2.02 -20.62 -37.44
CA THR A 9 1.26 -20.08 -36.31
C THR A 9 1.44 -20.93 -35.05
N ILE A 10 1.42 -22.27 -35.16
CA ILE A 10 1.67 -23.16 -34.02
C ILE A 10 3.10 -22.99 -33.50
N ALA A 11 4.09 -22.90 -34.40
CA ALA A 11 5.48 -22.67 -34.00
C ALA A 11 5.66 -21.32 -33.28
N LEU A 12 4.96 -20.27 -33.70
CA LEU A 12 4.97 -18.95 -33.04
C LEU A 12 4.32 -18.98 -31.65
N LEU A 13 3.24 -19.75 -31.47
CA LEU A 13 2.58 -19.91 -30.16
C LEU A 13 3.42 -20.70 -29.16
N VAL A 14 4.28 -21.63 -29.62
CA VAL A 14 5.18 -22.39 -28.73
C VAL A 14 6.34 -21.53 -28.19
N ILE A 15 6.64 -20.40 -28.83
CA ILE A 15 7.75 -19.50 -28.43
C ILE A 15 7.25 -18.36 -27.53
N SER A 16 5.94 -18.24 -27.25
CA SER A 16 5.45 -17.17 -26.37
C SER A 16 5.94 -17.39 -24.94
N SER A 17 6.85 -16.51 -24.48
CA SER A 17 7.25 -16.48 -23.08
C SER A 17 6.15 -15.83 -22.23
N PRO A 18 5.91 -16.31 -21.00
CA PRO A 18 4.95 -15.67 -20.11
C PRO A 18 5.41 -14.24 -19.81
N ALA A 19 4.58 -13.26 -20.15
CA ALA A 19 4.78 -11.88 -19.75
C ALA A 19 4.25 -11.74 -18.31
N PHE A 20 5.14 -11.74 -17.32
CA PHE A 20 4.79 -11.37 -15.96
C PHE A 20 4.64 -9.84 -15.93
N ALA A 21 3.41 -9.36 -15.80
CA ALA A 21 3.14 -7.94 -15.62
C ALA A 21 3.56 -7.54 -14.19
N ILE A 22 4.85 -7.29 -13.99
CA ILE A 22 5.37 -6.71 -12.75
C ILE A 22 5.06 -5.21 -12.80
N PRO A 23 4.29 -4.65 -11.84
CA PRO A 23 4.02 -3.23 -11.83
C PRO A 23 5.29 -2.39 -11.72
N SER A 24 5.24 -1.19 -12.32
CA SER A 24 6.40 -0.30 -12.34
C SER A 24 6.79 0.18 -10.94
N LEU A 25 5.82 0.41 -10.06
CA LEU A 25 5.96 0.76 -8.65
C LEU A 25 5.08 -0.16 -7.81
N GLN A 26 5.55 -0.53 -6.63
CA GLN A 26 4.84 -1.39 -5.68
C GLN A 26 5.30 -1.09 -4.25
N LEU A 27 4.43 -1.33 -3.26
CA LEU A 27 4.73 -1.25 -1.83
C LEU A 27 4.58 -2.62 -1.16
N PHE A 28 5.37 -2.83 -0.11
CA PHE A 28 5.33 -4.05 0.70
C PHE A 28 5.74 -3.74 2.14
N ILE A 29 5.08 -4.34 3.12
CA ILE A 29 5.49 -4.25 4.53
C ILE A 29 5.98 -5.63 5.00
N ASN A 30 7.20 -5.67 5.56
CA ASN A 30 7.73 -6.92 6.09
C ASN A 30 6.91 -7.42 7.29
N GLY A 31 6.47 -8.68 7.24
CA GLY A 31 5.64 -9.29 8.28
C GLY A 31 4.15 -8.90 8.23
N ALA A 32 3.72 -8.08 7.27
CA ALA A 32 2.31 -7.77 7.07
C ALA A 32 1.51 -8.96 6.51
N THR A 33 0.20 -8.85 6.58
CA THR A 33 -0.75 -9.78 5.92
C THR A 33 -1.41 -9.08 4.76
N TYR A 34 -1.50 -9.74 3.61
CA TYR A 34 -2.22 -9.20 2.47
C TYR A 34 -3.74 -9.37 2.67
N ASP A 35 -4.48 -8.26 2.68
CA ASP A 35 -5.93 -8.26 2.74
C ASP A 35 -6.52 -8.32 1.32
N TRP A 36 -7.22 -9.40 1.00
CA TRP A 36 -7.84 -9.59 -0.31
C TRP A 36 -9.07 -8.70 -0.55
N GLY A 37 -9.68 -8.17 0.50
CA GLY A 37 -10.85 -7.29 0.40
C GLY A 37 -10.47 -5.89 -0.08
N SER A 38 -9.44 -5.33 0.55
CA SER A 38 -8.85 -4.02 0.21
C SER A 38 -7.72 -4.11 -0.83
N GLN A 39 -7.18 -5.31 -1.06
CA GLN A 39 -6.04 -5.58 -1.94
C GLN A 39 -4.72 -4.91 -1.49
N THR A 40 -4.53 -4.70 -0.19
CA THR A 40 -3.36 -4.00 0.38
C THR A 40 -2.58 -4.86 1.37
N TRP A 41 -1.30 -4.54 1.57
CA TRP A 41 -0.49 -5.13 2.65
C TRP A 41 -0.79 -4.42 3.97
N VAL A 42 -1.39 -5.13 4.93
CA VAL A 42 -1.81 -4.56 6.23
C VAL A 42 -0.93 -5.05 7.37
N THR A 43 -0.43 -4.11 8.18
CA THR A 43 0.17 -4.38 9.49
C THR A 43 -0.61 -3.74 10.62
N THR A 44 -0.43 -4.27 11.84
CA THR A 44 -0.92 -3.65 13.08
C THR A 44 0.21 -3.18 13.99
N GLY A 45 1.46 -3.39 13.56
CA GLY A 45 2.64 -2.92 14.29
C GLY A 45 2.83 -1.42 14.14
N SER A 46 3.23 -0.76 15.22
CA SER A 46 3.60 0.67 15.21
C SER A 46 5.03 0.92 14.70
N GLU A 47 5.81 -0.14 14.49
CA GLU A 47 7.16 -0.08 13.95
C GLU A 47 7.29 -1.18 12.89
N PHE A 48 7.68 -0.81 11.67
CA PHE A 48 7.80 -1.74 10.56
C PHE A 48 8.71 -1.22 9.46
N ASP A 49 9.12 -2.13 8.57
CA ASP A 49 9.91 -1.80 7.39
C ASP A 49 8.99 -1.74 6.16
N LEU A 50 8.87 -0.55 5.58
CA LEU A 50 8.18 -0.30 4.31
C LEU A 50 9.17 -0.43 3.16
N TYR A 51 8.88 -1.32 2.22
CA TYR A 51 9.63 -1.52 1.00
C TYR A 51 8.92 -0.80 -0.14
N VAL A 52 9.66 0.08 -0.82
CA VAL A 52 9.25 0.68 -2.09
C VAL A 52 10.03 -0.01 -3.19
N VAL A 53 9.31 -0.56 -4.17
CA VAL A 53 9.89 -1.38 -5.24
C VAL A 53 9.62 -0.72 -6.58
N SER A 54 10.69 -0.45 -7.32
CA SER A 54 10.63 -0.06 -8.73
C SER A 54 11.00 -1.25 -9.61
N ALA A 55 10.25 -1.46 -10.70
CA ALA A 55 10.53 -2.46 -11.72
C ALA A 55 10.50 -1.87 -13.14
N ASN A 56 11.14 -2.58 -14.07
CA ASN A 56 11.14 -2.41 -15.54
C ASN A 56 11.81 -1.13 -16.07
N SER A 57 11.91 -0.07 -15.29
CA SER A 57 12.60 1.17 -15.65
C SER A 57 13.22 1.84 -14.43
N SER A 58 14.31 2.58 -14.65
CA SER A 58 14.76 3.56 -13.66
C SER A 58 13.68 4.63 -13.45
N LYS A 59 13.59 5.17 -12.24
CA LYS A 59 12.64 6.22 -11.86
C LYS A 59 13.39 7.28 -11.07
N SER A 60 13.15 8.53 -11.40
CA SER A 60 13.65 9.67 -10.63
C SER A 60 12.59 10.09 -9.62
N ASP A 61 13.04 10.50 -8.44
CA ASP A 61 12.21 11.13 -7.41
C ASP A 61 10.88 10.40 -7.13
N VAL A 62 10.97 9.14 -6.69
CA VAL A 62 9.78 8.40 -6.27
C VAL A 62 9.29 8.96 -4.95
N ILE A 63 8.02 9.35 -4.91
CA ILE A 63 7.35 9.93 -3.76
C ILE A 63 6.47 8.87 -3.12
N VAL A 64 6.48 8.80 -1.79
CA VAL A 64 5.55 8.01 -0.99
C VAL A 64 4.57 8.98 -0.34
N SER A 65 3.28 8.88 -0.68
CA SER A 65 2.21 9.59 0.03
C SER A 65 1.78 8.78 1.23
N MET A 66 1.57 9.46 2.34
CA MET A 66 1.12 8.88 3.61
C MET A 66 -0.14 9.61 4.03
N ALA A 67 -1.26 8.90 4.02
CA ALA A 67 -2.57 9.48 4.21
C ALA A 67 -3.30 8.78 5.35
N ILE A 68 -3.95 9.53 6.22
CA ILE A 68 -4.70 8.99 7.36
C ILE A 68 -6.19 8.88 7.04
N ALA A 69 -6.94 8.16 7.87
CA ALA A 69 -8.37 8.07 7.67
C ALA A 69 -9.03 9.46 7.76
N GLN A 70 -10.08 9.68 6.97
CA GLN A 70 -10.73 10.99 6.85
C GLN A 70 -11.26 11.54 8.19
N GLN A 71 -11.66 10.65 9.10
CA GLN A 71 -12.13 11.00 10.44
C GLN A 71 -11.01 11.32 11.45
N ASP A 72 -9.77 10.99 11.13
CA ASP A 72 -8.63 11.22 12.02
C ASP A 72 -8.19 12.68 11.98
N ASN A 73 -7.56 13.13 13.06
CA ASN A 73 -6.99 14.46 13.15
C ASN A 73 -5.48 14.37 13.03
N ALA A 74 -4.91 15.02 12.02
CA ALA A 74 -3.47 15.08 11.79
C ALA A 74 -2.66 15.55 13.02
N SER A 75 -3.25 16.37 13.90
CA SER A 75 -2.59 16.81 15.14
C SER A 75 -2.38 15.70 16.17
N ASN A 76 -3.06 14.56 16.00
CA ASN A 76 -2.96 13.42 16.88
C ASN A 76 -2.11 12.30 16.30
N VAL A 77 -1.56 12.45 15.09
CA VAL A 77 -0.79 11.39 14.42
C VAL A 77 0.69 11.71 14.53
N GLU A 78 1.47 10.74 15.01
CA GLU A 78 2.92 10.80 15.00
C GLU A 78 3.43 9.85 13.93
N LEU A 79 4.28 10.34 13.04
CA LEU A 79 4.85 9.54 11.95
C LEU A 79 6.33 9.84 11.80
N ASN A 80 7.17 8.82 11.81
CA ASN A 80 8.58 8.90 11.48
C ASN A 80 8.89 8.01 10.28
N VAL A 81 9.56 8.56 9.28
CA VAL A 81 9.99 7.82 8.08
C VAL A 81 11.49 7.96 7.95
N ALA A 82 12.20 6.84 8.10
CA ALA A 82 13.65 6.78 7.97
C ALA A 82 14.40 7.83 8.82
N GLY A 83 13.90 8.10 10.03
CA GLY A 83 14.45 9.08 10.96
C GLY A 83 13.85 10.49 10.83
N HIS A 84 13.10 10.79 9.78
CA HIS A 84 12.42 12.07 9.62
C HIS A 84 11.06 12.07 10.33
N GLN A 85 10.89 12.95 11.31
CA GLN A 85 9.65 13.08 12.06
C GLN A 85 8.70 14.08 11.39
N TYR A 86 7.52 13.61 11.03
CA TYR A 86 6.39 14.42 10.58
C TYR A 86 5.56 14.86 11.78
N THR A 87 5.21 16.13 11.79
CA THR A 87 4.43 16.82 12.80
C THR A 87 3.14 17.34 12.21
N SER A 88 2.22 17.85 13.04
CA SER A 88 0.92 18.35 12.61
C SER A 88 0.98 19.43 11.51
N SER A 89 2.08 20.17 11.39
CA SER A 89 2.27 21.19 10.35
C SER A 89 2.64 20.63 8.98
N ASP A 90 3.10 19.38 8.92
CA ASP A 90 3.54 18.74 7.67
C ASP A 90 2.38 18.06 6.92
N TRP A 91 1.21 17.95 7.57
CA TRP A 91 0.00 17.37 6.99
C TRP A 91 -0.81 18.43 6.26
N LEU A 92 -1.25 18.09 5.05
CA LEU A 92 -2.12 18.89 4.22
C LEU A 92 -3.45 18.17 4.01
N TRP A 93 -4.55 18.93 3.99
CA TRP A 93 -5.86 18.39 3.63
C TRP A 93 -6.07 18.53 2.13
N GLY A 94 -6.32 17.43 1.41
CA GLY A 94 -6.57 17.48 -0.02
C GLY A 94 -6.32 16.16 -0.73
N TYR A 95 -5.73 16.26 -1.92
CA TYR A 95 -5.34 15.15 -2.78
C TYR A 95 -3.82 15.22 -2.97
N ALA A 96 -3.14 14.07 -2.98
CA ALA A 96 -1.75 14.00 -3.43
C ALA A 96 -1.69 14.10 -4.97
N PRO A 97 -0.65 14.74 -5.54
CA PRO A 97 0.58 15.22 -4.88
C PRO A 97 0.50 16.62 -4.23
N ILE A 98 1.40 16.93 -3.29
CA ILE A 98 1.59 18.27 -2.72
C ILE A 98 2.02 19.25 -3.82
N GLY A 99 1.38 20.42 -3.85
CA GLY A 99 1.80 21.53 -4.72
C GLY A 99 1.17 21.53 -6.11
N ASN A 100 0.36 20.54 -6.44
CA ASN A 100 -0.61 20.67 -7.51
C ASN A 100 -1.87 21.34 -6.93
N GLU A 101 -2.28 22.46 -7.52
CA GLU A 101 -3.67 22.90 -7.39
C GLU A 101 -4.52 21.71 -7.83
N PRO A 102 -5.40 21.16 -6.98
CA PRO A 102 -6.24 20.04 -7.38
C PRO A 102 -6.98 20.50 -8.64
N ASP A 103 -6.72 19.88 -9.78
CA ASP A 103 -7.48 20.18 -10.98
C ASP A 103 -8.84 19.52 -10.80
N VAL A 104 -9.69 20.22 -10.03
CA VAL A 104 -11.06 19.83 -9.69
C VAL A 104 -11.90 19.58 -10.96
N TRP A 105 -11.37 19.90 -12.15
CA TRP A 105 -12.12 19.95 -13.40
C TRP A 105 -11.60 19.13 -14.59
N ASN A 106 -10.38 18.57 -14.59
CA ASN A 106 -9.84 17.84 -15.77
C ASN A 106 -9.55 16.33 -15.60
N GLY A 107 -10.24 15.63 -14.70
CA GLY A 107 -10.49 14.18 -14.86
C GLY A 107 -9.30 13.27 -15.20
N GLY A 108 -8.08 13.49 -14.68
CA GLY A 108 -6.97 12.59 -15.02
C GLY A 108 -5.56 12.81 -14.47
N GLU A 109 -5.27 13.78 -13.59
CA GLU A 109 -3.87 14.13 -13.25
C GLU A 109 -3.46 13.92 -11.78
N ASP A 110 -4.43 13.80 -10.86
CA ASP A 110 -4.19 13.44 -9.45
C ASP A 110 -4.19 11.91 -9.29
N LEU A 111 -3.71 11.39 -8.14
CA LEU A 111 -3.99 10.01 -7.77
C LEU A 111 -5.51 9.87 -7.91
N PRO A 112 -6.04 8.93 -8.71
CA PRO A 112 -7.47 8.82 -8.90
C PRO A 112 -8.17 8.77 -7.54
N ARG A 113 -9.47 9.09 -7.44
CA ARG A 113 -10.21 9.10 -6.16
C ARG A 113 -10.12 7.72 -5.48
N HIS A 114 -9.04 7.47 -4.77
CA HIS A 114 -8.52 6.15 -4.44
C HIS A 114 -8.95 5.81 -3.02
N GLY A 115 -10.27 5.81 -2.84
CA GLY A 115 -10.95 5.36 -1.63
C GLY A 115 -10.86 6.30 -0.43
N ILE A 116 -9.71 6.94 -0.20
CA ILE A 116 -9.46 7.71 1.04
C ILE A 116 -9.35 9.22 0.80
N PHE A 117 -8.98 9.65 -0.41
CA PHE A 117 -8.89 11.08 -0.72
C PHE A 117 -10.28 11.67 -1.06
N PRO A 118 -10.57 12.93 -0.64
CA PRO A 118 -9.66 13.83 0.07
C PRO A 118 -9.53 13.49 1.56
N THR A 119 -8.30 13.58 2.07
CA THR A 119 -7.98 13.37 3.50
C THR A 119 -6.74 14.18 3.89
N TRP A 120 -6.31 14.07 5.15
CA TRP A 120 -5.01 14.53 5.61
C TRP A 120 -3.91 13.61 5.05
N TYR A 121 -2.92 14.19 4.40
CA TYR A 121 -1.76 13.47 3.88
C TYR A 121 -0.47 14.27 4.01
N THR A 122 0.66 13.58 3.92
CA THR A 122 2.00 14.15 3.77
C THR A 122 2.83 13.28 2.82
N GLU A 123 4.03 13.72 2.46
CA GLU A 123 4.84 13.07 1.43
C GLU A 123 6.30 12.88 1.84
N TYR A 124 6.88 11.76 1.40
CA TYR A 124 8.27 11.40 1.59
C TYR A 124 8.95 11.13 0.25
N HIS A 125 10.00 11.88 -0.06
CA HIS A 125 10.82 11.68 -1.25
C HIS A 125 11.80 10.52 -1.01
N SER A 126 11.46 9.34 -1.54
CA SER A 126 12.27 8.13 -1.43
C SER A 126 13.47 8.09 -2.40
N GLY A 127 13.56 9.12 -3.27
CA GLY A 127 14.65 9.38 -4.20
C GLY A 127 14.63 8.50 -5.44
N ASP A 128 15.79 8.37 -6.09
CA ASP A 128 15.90 7.70 -7.39
C ASP A 128 16.04 6.17 -7.27
N TYR A 129 15.46 5.44 -8.21
CA TYR A 129 15.50 3.99 -8.32
C TYR A 129 16.12 3.56 -9.64
N GLY A 130 17.09 2.64 -9.58
CA GLY A 130 17.76 2.07 -10.73
C GLY A 130 17.27 0.68 -11.12
N LEU A 131 18.06 0.02 -11.98
CA LEU A 131 17.87 -1.34 -12.47
C LEU A 131 19.03 -2.25 -12.02
N ASN A 132 19.39 -2.19 -10.75
CA ASN A 132 20.60 -2.83 -10.22
C ASN A 132 20.35 -4.22 -9.59
N SER A 133 19.10 -4.67 -9.53
CA SER A 133 18.71 -5.95 -8.91
C SER A 133 17.55 -6.60 -9.65
N GLN A 134 17.31 -7.88 -9.38
CA GLN A 134 16.07 -8.55 -9.81
C GLN A 134 14.97 -8.28 -8.79
N VAL A 135 13.78 -7.93 -9.27
CA VAL A 135 12.58 -7.66 -8.49
C VAL A 135 11.39 -8.43 -9.05
N GLY A 136 10.40 -8.67 -8.20
CA GLY A 136 9.21 -9.44 -8.53
C GLY A 136 7.92 -8.76 -8.15
N ASN A 137 6.83 -9.50 -8.29
CA ASN A 137 5.50 -9.04 -7.92
C ASN A 137 5.33 -9.23 -6.41
N VAL A 138 5.10 -8.15 -5.67
CA VAL A 138 4.86 -8.23 -4.22
C VAL A 138 3.41 -8.55 -3.87
N GLN A 139 2.48 -8.53 -4.83
CA GLN A 139 1.13 -9.03 -4.62
C GLN A 139 1.10 -10.57 -4.65
N PRO A 140 0.45 -11.23 -3.68
CA PRO A 140 0.26 -12.68 -3.72
C PRO A 140 -0.63 -13.13 -4.87
N ASP A 141 -0.29 -14.26 -5.48
CA ASP A 141 -1.16 -15.00 -6.38
C ASP A 141 -2.29 -15.73 -5.61
N GLY A 142 -3.19 -16.40 -6.33
CA GLY A 142 -4.29 -17.16 -5.71
C GLY A 142 -3.85 -18.32 -4.80
N ASN A 143 -2.57 -18.68 -4.80
CA ASN A 143 -1.97 -19.68 -3.90
C ASN A 143 -1.17 -19.03 -2.76
N GLY A 144 -1.14 -17.69 -2.67
CA GLY A 144 -0.36 -16.95 -1.68
C GLY A 144 1.12 -16.79 -2.02
N ASN A 145 1.56 -17.12 -3.24
CA ASN A 145 2.96 -16.91 -3.65
C ASN A 145 3.17 -15.47 -4.11
N TYR A 146 4.24 -14.84 -3.64
CA TYR A 146 4.69 -13.52 -4.08
C TYR A 146 6.22 -13.45 -4.01
N TRP A 147 6.79 -12.39 -4.53
CA TRP A 147 8.18 -12.03 -4.29
C TRP A 147 8.30 -11.18 -3.03
N ASN A 148 9.06 -11.66 -2.07
CA ASN A 148 9.27 -11.00 -0.80
C ASN A 148 10.59 -10.19 -0.83
N PRO A 149 10.55 -8.84 -0.91
CA PRO A 149 11.75 -8.03 -1.02
C PRO A 149 12.63 -8.05 0.25
N ALA A 150 12.06 -8.36 1.42
CA ALA A 150 12.81 -8.45 2.67
C ALA A 150 13.75 -9.68 2.72
N THR A 151 13.40 -10.74 1.99
CA THR A 151 14.18 -12.00 1.95
C THR A 151 14.79 -12.29 0.59
N GLY A 152 14.35 -11.59 -0.46
CA GLY A 152 14.70 -11.87 -1.85
C GLY A 152 14.11 -13.18 -2.39
N THR A 153 13.13 -13.77 -1.70
CA THR A 153 12.53 -15.06 -2.09
C THR A 153 11.30 -14.87 -2.99
N GLY A 154 10.95 -15.90 -3.77
CA GLY A 154 9.87 -15.84 -4.76
C GLY A 154 10.36 -15.50 -6.17
N SER A 155 9.42 -15.32 -7.11
CA SER A 155 9.75 -15.08 -8.53
C SER A 155 10.10 -13.61 -8.78
N ALA A 156 11.32 -13.34 -9.23
CA ALA A 156 11.83 -12.00 -9.53
C ALA A 156 12.18 -11.83 -11.03
N PRO A 157 11.21 -11.84 -11.95
CA PRO A 157 11.46 -11.87 -13.38
C PRO A 157 11.86 -10.51 -13.97
N ALA A 158 11.72 -9.41 -13.23
CA ALA A 158 12.02 -8.05 -13.71
C ALA A 158 13.34 -7.52 -13.14
N PHE A 159 13.94 -6.56 -13.82
CA PHE A 159 15.01 -5.74 -13.26
C PHE A 159 14.43 -4.50 -12.58
N GLY A 160 15.07 -4.07 -11.49
CA GLY A 160 14.56 -3.00 -10.65
C GLY A 160 15.44 -2.70 -9.45
N GLN A 161 14.85 -2.04 -8.47
CA GLN A 161 15.45 -1.75 -7.18
C GLN A 161 14.37 -1.72 -6.11
N ALA A 162 14.64 -2.32 -4.96
CA ALA A 162 13.86 -2.13 -3.75
C ALA A 162 14.67 -1.28 -2.76
N LYS A 163 14.02 -0.32 -2.11
CA LYS A 163 14.56 0.39 -0.95
C LYS A 163 13.66 0.16 0.25
N VAL A 164 14.25 0.19 1.43
CA VAL A 164 13.57 -0.02 2.70
C VAL A 164 13.61 1.25 3.53
N PHE A 165 12.47 1.58 4.14
CA PHE A 165 12.32 2.71 5.03
C PHE A 165 11.71 2.20 6.33
N HIS A 166 12.39 2.46 7.44
CA HIS A 166 11.87 2.15 8.75
C HIS A 166 10.80 3.19 9.11
N ILE A 167 9.60 2.70 9.40
CA ILE A 167 8.42 3.51 9.75
C ILE A 167 8.13 3.32 11.22
N VAL A 168 7.91 4.44 11.93
CA VAL A 168 7.38 4.45 13.28
C VAL A 168 6.11 5.29 13.28
N THR A 169 5.00 4.72 13.73
CA THR A 169 3.73 5.40 13.89
C THR A 169 3.33 5.48 15.35
N GLY A 170 2.63 6.55 15.71
CA GLY A 170 2.19 6.79 17.07
C GLY A 170 0.97 7.72 17.13
N GLY A 171 0.50 7.99 18.34
CA GLY A 171 -0.67 8.82 18.57
C GLY A 171 -2.00 8.11 18.32
N ALA A 172 -3.03 8.87 17.97
CA ALA A 172 -4.40 8.39 17.77
C ALA A 172 -4.81 8.54 16.30
N TYR A 173 -4.82 7.41 15.59
CA TYR A 173 -5.26 7.26 14.22
C TYR A 173 -6.01 5.93 14.05
N THR A 174 -6.80 5.83 12.99
CA THR A 174 -7.47 4.60 12.57
C THR A 174 -6.53 3.77 11.70
N PHE A 175 -6.02 4.38 10.63
CA PHE A 175 -5.00 3.79 9.77
C PHE A 175 -4.12 4.86 9.12
N VAL A 176 -2.94 4.44 8.63
CA VAL A 176 -2.11 5.20 7.69
C VAL A 176 -1.98 4.36 6.43
N HIS A 177 -2.46 4.89 5.30
CA HIS A 177 -2.35 4.32 3.97
C HIS A 177 -1.12 4.90 3.26
N PHE A 178 -0.39 4.05 2.55
CA PHE A 178 0.80 4.41 1.80
C PHE A 178 0.56 4.16 0.31
N ASP A 179 0.83 5.18 -0.50
CA ASP A 179 0.85 5.11 -1.96
C ASP A 179 2.23 5.52 -2.47
N ALA A 180 2.67 5.00 -3.62
CA ALA A 180 3.91 5.43 -4.27
C ALA A 180 3.67 5.88 -5.70
N TYR A 181 4.30 6.99 -6.10
CA TYR A 181 4.21 7.51 -7.46
C TYR A 181 5.45 8.32 -7.86
N THR A 182 5.49 8.73 -9.13
CA THR A 182 6.41 9.72 -9.68
C THR A 182 5.62 10.80 -10.40
N LEU A 183 6.22 11.97 -10.58
CA LEU A 183 5.61 13.09 -11.31
C LEU A 183 6.28 13.32 -12.66
N ASN A 184 5.50 13.86 -13.60
CA ASN A 184 5.98 14.50 -14.80
C ASN A 184 6.53 15.91 -14.46
N SER A 185 7.20 16.55 -15.43
CA SER A 185 7.73 17.90 -15.25
C SER A 185 6.66 18.98 -15.01
N ASP A 186 5.41 18.71 -15.40
CA ASP A 186 4.26 19.59 -15.18
C ASP A 186 3.56 19.36 -13.83
N GLY A 187 4.07 18.41 -13.01
CA GLY A 187 3.50 18.05 -11.72
C GLY A 187 2.46 16.93 -11.79
N SER A 188 1.96 16.53 -12.96
CA SER A 188 0.99 15.43 -13.08
C SER A 188 1.62 14.06 -12.74
N ILE A 189 0.81 13.10 -12.30
CA ILE A 189 1.32 11.76 -12.01
C ILE A 189 1.77 11.04 -13.29
N ASN A 190 3.00 10.54 -13.26
CA ASN A 190 3.60 9.79 -14.37
C ASN A 190 3.40 8.28 -14.19
N GLN A 191 3.79 7.75 -13.03
CA GLN A 191 3.67 6.34 -12.69
C GLN A 191 3.22 6.22 -11.24
N PHE A 192 2.42 5.20 -10.93
CA PHE A 192 1.95 4.95 -9.57
C PHE A 192 1.90 3.44 -9.28
N ALA A 193 1.94 3.09 -7.99
CA ALA A 193 1.71 1.72 -7.54
C ALA A 193 0.24 1.35 -7.75
N PRO A 194 -0.08 0.22 -8.39
CA PRO A 194 -1.47 -0.22 -8.48
C PRO A 194 -2.02 -0.55 -7.09
N PHE A 195 -3.33 -0.40 -6.91
CA PHE A 195 -4.02 -0.69 -5.64
C PHE A 195 -3.64 -1.99 -4.96
N SER A 196 -3.48 -3.02 -5.78
CA SER A 196 -3.14 -4.35 -5.33
C SER A 196 -1.74 -4.46 -4.70
N HIS A 197 -1.01 -3.35 -4.68
CA HIS A 197 0.37 -3.17 -4.28
C HIS A 197 0.54 -2.01 -3.32
N ASP A 198 -0.54 -1.55 -2.69
CA ASP A 198 -0.49 -0.53 -1.64
C ASP A 198 -0.07 -1.17 -0.31
N ALA A 199 0.12 -0.31 0.69
CA ALA A 199 0.42 -0.73 2.05
C ALA A 199 -0.37 0.10 3.08
N GLU A 200 -0.70 -0.50 4.22
CA GLU A 200 -1.46 0.15 5.29
C GLU A 200 -0.96 -0.31 6.67
N THR A 201 -0.95 0.59 7.65
CA THR A 201 -0.95 0.22 9.06
C THR A 201 -2.27 0.62 9.71
N ALA A 202 -2.90 -0.30 10.42
CA ALA A 202 -4.16 -0.06 11.13
C ALA A 202 -3.98 -0.26 12.64
N VAL A 203 -4.59 0.60 13.45
CA VAL A 203 -4.65 0.37 14.90
C VAL A 203 -5.66 -0.73 15.17
N PRO A 204 -5.30 -1.82 15.88
CA PRO A 204 -6.27 -2.84 16.25
C PRO A 204 -7.47 -2.22 16.96
N GLU A 205 -8.67 -2.65 16.60
CA GLU A 205 -9.88 -2.25 17.33
C GLU A 205 -9.65 -2.45 18.84
N PRO A 206 -9.94 -1.44 19.68
CA PRO A 206 -9.66 -1.57 21.10
C PRO A 206 -10.33 -2.82 21.67
N GLY A 207 -9.58 -3.61 22.44
CA GLY A 207 -10.12 -4.79 23.15
C GLY A 207 -11.28 -4.45 24.10
N THR A 208 -11.61 -3.18 24.27
CA THR A 208 -12.82 -2.69 24.95
C THR A 208 -14.10 -3.23 24.32
N LEU A 209 -14.17 -3.48 23.01
CA LEU A 209 -15.34 -4.11 22.38
C LEU A 209 -15.48 -5.58 22.80
N ALA A 210 -14.37 -6.31 22.87
CA ALA A 210 -14.36 -7.67 23.41
C ALA A 210 -14.73 -7.68 24.90
N LEU A 211 -14.18 -6.76 25.69
CA LEU A 211 -14.53 -6.57 27.10
C LEU A 211 -16.00 -6.19 27.30
N LEU A 212 -16.56 -5.32 26.45
CA LEU A 212 -17.97 -4.97 26.43
C LEU A 212 -18.82 -6.20 26.14
N GLY A 213 -18.45 -6.98 25.11
CA GLY A 213 -19.12 -8.24 24.77
C GLY A 213 -19.12 -9.24 25.93
N VAL A 214 -17.97 -9.46 26.55
CA VAL A 214 -17.83 -10.33 27.73
C VAL A 214 -18.63 -9.79 28.93
N GLY A 215 -18.60 -8.47 29.15
CA GLY A 215 -19.37 -7.81 30.19
C GLY A 215 -20.88 -7.99 30.00
N LEU A 216 -21.38 -7.80 28.78
CA LEU A 216 -22.80 -8.02 28.43
C LEU A 216 -23.22 -9.48 28.60
N LEU A 217 -22.37 -10.44 28.21
CA LEU A 217 -22.61 -11.87 28.43
C LEU A 217 -22.69 -12.20 29.93
N GLY A 218 -21.78 -11.63 30.75
CA GLY A 218 -21.78 -11.78 32.20
C GLY A 218 -23.04 -11.23 32.86
N LEU A 219 -23.48 -10.03 32.44
CA LEU A 219 -24.72 -9.41 32.90
C LEU A 219 -25.95 -10.24 32.49
N GLY A 220 -26.03 -10.65 31.24
CA GLY A 220 -27.11 -11.50 30.73
C GLY A 220 -27.22 -12.84 31.47
N GLY A 221 -26.08 -13.48 31.76
CA GLY A 221 -26.01 -14.69 32.57
C GLY A 221 -26.53 -14.49 34.00
N THR A 222 -26.18 -13.36 34.62
CA THR A 222 -26.59 -13.01 35.99
C THR A 222 -28.10 -12.73 36.07
N VAL A 223 -28.65 -11.96 35.12
CA VAL A 223 -30.08 -11.68 35.03
C VAL A 223 -30.87 -12.96 34.84
N ARG A 224 -30.42 -13.85 33.93
CA ARG A 224 -31.08 -15.15 33.68
C ARG A 224 -31.13 -16.04 34.93
N ARG A 225 -30.08 -16.05 35.74
CA ARG A 225 -30.07 -16.81 37.01
C ARG A 225 -31.12 -16.27 37.98
N ARG A 226 -31.21 -14.94 38.14
CA ARG A 226 -32.20 -14.31 39.05
C ARG A 226 -33.64 -14.59 38.65
N LEU A 227 -33.94 -14.63 37.35
CA LEU A 227 -35.29 -14.91 36.86
C LEU A 227 -35.73 -16.38 37.07
N LYS A 228 -34.80 -17.33 37.13
CA LYS A 228 -35.11 -18.74 37.42
C LYS A 228 -35.27 -19.07 38.91
N SER A 229 -34.81 -18.18 39.80
CA SER A 229 -34.89 -18.36 41.25
C SER A 229 -36.13 -17.70 41.88
N LYS A 230 -37.01 -17.12 41.06
CA LYS A 230 -38.36 -16.69 41.43
C LYS A 230 -39.37 -17.67 40.85
#